data_AF-A0A7S2FR18-F1
#
_entry.id   AF-A0A7S2FR18-F1
#
_cell.length_a   1.000
_cell.length_b   1.000
_cell.length_c   1.000
_cell.angle_alpha   90.00
_cell.angle_beta   90.00
_cell.angle_gamma   90.00
#
_symmetry.space_group_name_H-M   'P 1'
#
loop_
_entity.id
_entity.type
_entity.pdbx_description
1 polymer ?
#
loop_
_entity_poly.entity_id
_entity_poly.type
_entity_poly.pdbx_seq_one_letter_code
_entity_poly.pdbx_strand_id
1 'polypeptide(L)'
;HATNEGGQVLVMTRTMLLLSCGLASASASGTASAPSAADLQRASTKVPRAAYKGVDQTEMSATLNSHLLRSEKYVVACEDWTREELQGFMTTIEGHRNPALQDIYENKHDRRRMTIAGGFEAHWRRLNSLIAANPQLSAPQRDAHCREAVMWWTHHLTEEARAELRMSKITVPLLPIGEKKACGDGSGGDAEKEVCMHVEQANSCQQCHVGGSQSLFVPEVKPTTPKQLARRCYTNYATLFNITCGPCDGIAGRYWGDDDDKNFAPDPCEVVGTPEQIPTAERVPAAFPPQFAVDLIAGSDRWGRTTNPAGHVKTPFPPWLDSMYGAEITGKWFANVMPDSDLWLLRHDTHYGGVHFNGTAIPGFLSFDVSEIHTQTRAQQAANNTGPMVSLIKGLPDFAPGGCTCVADPVGVPDTIHSRTPGIIPEDSEMRFLGRINLTLAEADGSTVLVDHWANWFFHIFMDVDKSVPHYGRAPRRIASAYAGTATYANWVFADPAIADPTVWNRGIPTHPMKVGPDAGKFCMNPTKIPMCNNITQTTFPPKPAALLLQESLPWHLVHKAMMPTIPVEHVDQLATAAAKARQ
;
A
#
# COMPACT_ATOMS: atom_id res chain seq x y z
N HIS A 1 69.92 34.04 51.14
CA HIS A 1 68.77 33.12 51.05
C HIS A 1 68.68 32.67 49.60
N ALA A 2 69.28 31.54 49.22
CA ALA A 2 68.92 30.14 49.55
C ALA A 2 67.99 29.58 48.44
N THR A 3 68.50 28.97 47.36
CA THR A 3 69.10 27.60 47.20
C THR A 3 68.04 26.49 47.18
N ASN A 4 68.11 25.41 46.38
CA ASN A 4 69.00 24.96 45.27
C ASN A 4 68.21 23.85 44.48
N GLU A 5 68.62 23.27 43.34
CA GLU A 5 69.87 23.36 42.56
C GLU A 5 69.53 23.57 41.05
N GLY A 6 69.98 22.90 39.96
CA GLY A 6 70.90 21.78 39.66
C GLY A 6 70.25 20.73 38.74
N GLY A 7 70.86 20.22 37.65
CA GLY A 7 72.14 20.57 37.01
C GLY A 7 72.22 20.02 35.57
N GLN A 8 73.17 20.51 34.75
CA GLN A 8 73.32 20.07 33.35
C GLN A 8 74.12 18.77 33.23
N VAL A 9 73.73 17.90 32.30
CA VAL A 9 74.62 16.89 31.68
C VAL A 9 74.46 16.94 30.17
N LEU A 10 75.58 17.18 29.48
CA LEU A 10 75.71 17.16 28.02
C LEU A 10 76.24 15.78 27.57
N VAL A 11 76.19 15.51 26.26
CA VAL A 11 77.13 14.68 25.46
C VAL A 11 76.51 13.46 24.73
N MET A 12 76.92 13.33 23.46
CA MET A 12 76.81 12.18 22.53
C MET A 12 75.43 11.72 22.04
N THR A 13 75.08 12.31 20.90
CA THR A 13 74.44 11.58 19.79
C THR A 13 75.12 10.23 19.51
N ARG A 14 74.33 9.16 19.44
CA ARG A 14 74.68 7.91 18.74
C ARG A 14 73.54 7.51 17.82
N THR A 15 73.80 7.50 16.52
CA THR A 15 72.87 7.02 15.50
C THR A 15 72.69 5.51 15.67
N MET A 16 71.53 5.08 16.17
CA MET A 16 71.19 3.65 16.26
C MET A 16 70.27 3.26 15.11
N LEU A 17 70.79 2.45 14.19
CA LEU A 17 70.03 1.94 13.06
C LEU A 17 69.11 0.80 13.54
N LEU A 18 67.91 1.15 14.02
CA LEU A 18 66.94 0.16 14.50
C LEU A 18 66.35 -0.60 13.31
N LEU A 19 66.67 -1.89 13.26
CA LEU A 19 66.16 -2.82 12.26
C LEU A 19 64.68 -3.10 12.54
N SER A 20 63.78 -2.41 11.84
CA SER A 20 62.32 -2.57 11.97
C SER A 20 61.87 -3.93 11.43
N CYS A 21 61.95 -4.96 12.27
CA CYS A 21 61.44 -6.30 11.95
C CYS A 21 59.91 -6.23 11.82
N GLY A 22 59.43 -6.20 10.57
CA GLY A 22 58.02 -5.98 10.27
C GLY A 22 57.17 -7.18 10.60
N LEU A 23 56.59 -7.20 11.81
CA LEU A 23 55.37 -7.95 12.09
C LEU A 23 54.19 -7.28 11.35
N ALA A 24 54.15 -7.49 10.04
CA ALA A 24 52.97 -7.24 9.24
C ALA A 24 51.91 -8.26 9.67
N SER A 25 51.03 -7.86 10.59
CA SER A 25 49.79 -8.58 10.86
C SER A 25 49.02 -8.67 9.55
N ALA A 26 49.09 -9.84 8.91
CA ALA A 26 48.34 -10.14 7.72
C ALA A 26 46.86 -10.28 8.11
N SER A 27 46.19 -9.14 8.25
CA SER A 27 44.73 -9.08 8.24
C SER A 27 44.27 -9.82 7.00
N ALA A 28 43.72 -11.01 7.19
CA ALA A 28 43.12 -11.80 6.13
C ALA A 28 41.81 -11.12 5.73
N SER A 29 41.93 -10.02 4.98
CA SER A 29 40.84 -9.40 4.24
C SER A 29 40.38 -10.41 3.20
N GLY A 30 39.55 -11.36 3.63
CA GLY A 30 38.93 -12.35 2.77
C GLY A 30 38.26 -11.62 1.63
N THR A 31 38.79 -11.78 0.41
CA THR A 31 38.30 -11.07 -0.76
C THR A 31 36.94 -11.67 -1.11
N ALA A 32 35.88 -11.06 -0.58
CA ALA A 32 34.49 -11.51 -0.74
C ALA A 32 34.23 -11.86 -2.21
N SER A 33 33.95 -13.14 -2.47
CA SER A 33 34.07 -13.69 -3.81
C SER A 33 33.10 -13.02 -4.79
N ALA A 34 33.53 -12.86 -6.04
CA ALA A 34 32.75 -12.15 -7.04
C ALA A 34 31.37 -12.83 -7.24
N PRO A 35 30.24 -12.10 -7.11
CA PRO A 35 28.93 -12.71 -7.21
C PRO A 35 28.71 -13.44 -8.54
N SER A 36 28.12 -14.63 -8.46
CA SER A 36 27.77 -15.39 -9.67
C SER A 36 26.72 -14.65 -10.49
N ALA A 37 26.56 -15.00 -11.77
CA ALA A 37 25.48 -14.47 -12.60
C ALA A 37 24.08 -14.72 -11.98
N ALA A 38 23.91 -15.82 -11.24
CA ALA A 38 22.68 -16.13 -10.50
C ALA A 38 22.49 -15.25 -9.25
N ASP A 39 23.57 -14.85 -8.57
CA ASP A 39 23.52 -13.88 -7.47
C ASP A 39 23.15 -12.48 -7.97
N LEU A 40 23.79 -12.02 -9.05
CA LEU A 40 23.49 -10.73 -9.69
C LEU A 40 22.05 -10.69 -10.24
N GLN A 41 21.54 -11.81 -10.77
CA GLN A 41 20.15 -11.95 -11.19
C GLN A 41 19.20 -11.90 -9.98
N ARG A 42 19.47 -12.66 -8.90
CA ARG A 42 18.65 -12.67 -7.67
C ARG A 42 18.58 -11.30 -7.00
N ALA A 43 19.70 -10.56 -6.96
CA ALA A 43 19.70 -9.20 -6.47
C ALA A 43 18.92 -8.26 -7.41
N SER A 44 19.12 -8.42 -8.73
CA SER A 44 18.48 -7.55 -9.71
C SER A 44 16.96 -7.70 -9.82
N THR A 45 16.45 -8.92 -9.64
CA THR A 45 15.03 -9.26 -9.62
C THR A 45 14.43 -8.95 -8.25
N LYS A 46 13.70 -7.83 -8.14
CA LYS A 46 13.01 -7.43 -6.90
C LYS A 46 11.82 -8.34 -6.55
N VAL A 47 10.94 -8.59 -7.51
CA VAL A 47 9.75 -9.44 -7.32
C VAL A 47 10.05 -10.84 -7.88
N PRO A 48 9.99 -11.92 -7.08
CA PRO A 48 10.29 -13.26 -7.53
C PRO A 48 9.12 -13.91 -8.27
N ARG A 49 9.40 -15.05 -8.93
CA ARG A 49 8.38 -15.94 -9.54
C ARG A 49 7.41 -16.49 -8.49
N ALA A 50 6.20 -16.88 -8.94
CA ALA A 50 5.11 -17.38 -8.10
C ALA A 50 5.53 -18.51 -7.12
N ALA A 51 6.45 -19.40 -7.51
CA ALA A 51 6.95 -20.47 -6.64
C ALA A 51 7.73 -20.01 -5.38
N TYR A 52 7.97 -18.71 -5.19
CA TYR A 52 8.51 -18.12 -3.95
C TYR A 52 7.52 -17.16 -3.27
N LYS A 53 6.24 -17.18 -3.68
CA LYS A 53 5.18 -16.33 -3.12
C LYS A 53 4.23 -17.11 -2.24
N GLY A 54 3.47 -16.39 -1.43
CA GLY A 54 2.24 -16.89 -0.82
C GLY A 54 1.14 -15.84 -0.91
N VAL A 55 -0.10 -16.24 -0.64
CA VAL A 55 -1.28 -15.37 -0.62
C VAL A 55 -1.21 -14.33 0.48
N ASP A 56 -0.61 -14.69 1.61
CA ASP A 56 -0.48 -13.88 2.81
C ASP A 56 0.89 -14.09 3.49
N GLN A 57 1.09 -13.46 4.65
CA GLN A 57 2.34 -13.54 5.39
C GLN A 57 2.62 -14.95 5.97
N THR A 58 1.58 -15.74 6.25
CA THR A 58 1.68 -17.11 6.76
C THR A 58 2.09 -18.07 5.63
N GLU A 59 1.40 -18.06 4.49
CA GLU A 59 1.76 -18.88 3.34
C GLU A 59 3.11 -18.43 2.75
N MET A 60 3.40 -17.12 2.71
CA MET A 60 4.74 -16.62 2.35
C MET A 60 5.82 -17.28 3.23
N SER A 61 5.61 -17.28 4.55
CA SER A 61 6.59 -17.83 5.49
C SER A 61 6.72 -19.34 5.34
N ALA A 62 5.61 -20.06 5.15
CA ALA A 62 5.61 -21.50 4.88
C ALA A 62 6.29 -21.86 3.54
N THR A 63 5.95 -21.17 2.45
CA THR A 63 6.56 -21.37 1.12
C THR A 63 8.07 -21.12 1.16
N LEU A 64 8.51 -20.01 1.76
CA LEU A 64 9.93 -19.68 1.86
C LEU A 64 10.68 -20.64 2.79
N ASN A 65 10.09 -21.03 3.93
CA ASN A 65 10.65 -22.07 4.78
C ASN A 65 10.76 -23.41 4.06
N SER A 66 9.82 -23.75 3.17
CA SER A 66 9.93 -24.96 2.35
C SER A 66 11.15 -24.93 1.42
N HIS A 67 11.61 -23.75 0.97
CA HIS A 67 12.86 -23.63 0.20
C HIS A 67 14.09 -23.74 1.10
N LEU A 68 14.10 -23.11 2.27
CA LEU A 68 15.19 -23.26 3.26
C LEU A 68 15.35 -24.73 3.69
N LEU A 69 14.25 -25.42 3.99
CA LEU A 69 14.21 -26.87 4.30
C LEU A 69 14.70 -27.77 3.14
N ARG A 70 14.85 -27.23 1.92
CA ARG A 70 15.41 -27.94 0.75
C ARG A 70 16.85 -27.53 0.44
N SER A 71 17.29 -26.32 0.77
CA SER A 71 18.65 -25.82 0.48
C SER A 71 19.61 -25.95 1.66
N GLU A 72 19.11 -25.94 2.89
CA GLU A 72 19.90 -25.89 4.12
C GLU A 72 19.77 -27.17 4.93
N LYS A 73 20.91 -27.74 5.34
CA LYS A 73 20.94 -29.00 6.12
C LYS A 73 20.64 -28.82 7.60
N TYR A 74 20.94 -27.63 8.14
CA TYR A 74 20.80 -27.29 9.55
C TYR A 74 19.89 -26.08 9.65
N VAL A 75 18.62 -26.32 9.98
CA VAL A 75 17.61 -25.28 10.21
C VAL A 75 16.87 -25.53 11.51
N VAL A 76 16.42 -24.46 12.15
CA VAL A 76 15.68 -24.46 13.42
C VAL A 76 14.53 -23.47 13.32
N ALA A 77 13.38 -23.79 13.91
CA ALA A 77 12.19 -22.95 13.87
C ALA A 77 12.44 -21.61 14.58
N CYS A 78 11.85 -20.51 14.10
CA CYS A 78 12.12 -19.17 14.65
C CYS A 78 11.89 -19.09 16.17
N GLU A 79 10.87 -19.82 16.63
CA GLU A 79 10.42 -19.87 18.01
C GLU A 79 11.44 -20.46 18.99
N ASP A 80 12.32 -21.35 18.52
CA ASP A 80 13.37 -22.01 19.31
C ASP A 80 14.61 -21.13 19.52
N TRP A 81 14.77 -20.04 18.76
CA TRP A 81 15.91 -19.11 18.91
C TRP A 81 15.64 -18.05 19.99
N THR A 82 16.68 -17.68 20.74
CA THR A 82 16.69 -16.39 21.46
C THR A 82 16.99 -15.22 20.49
N ARG A 83 16.67 -13.98 20.88
CA ARG A 83 17.06 -12.79 20.09
C ARG A 83 18.57 -12.67 20.01
N GLU A 84 19.24 -13.01 21.09
CA GLU A 84 20.67 -12.91 21.30
C GLU A 84 21.45 -13.90 20.41
N GLU A 85 20.92 -15.12 20.21
CA GLU A 85 21.45 -16.07 19.22
C GLU A 85 21.19 -15.61 17.78
N LEU A 86 20.01 -15.05 17.48
CA LEU A 86 19.73 -14.47 16.15
C LEU A 86 20.66 -13.31 15.82
N GLN A 87 20.95 -12.45 16.80
CA GLN A 87 21.93 -11.36 16.70
C GLN A 87 23.34 -11.92 16.47
N GLY A 88 23.73 -12.98 17.19
CA GLY A 88 25.00 -13.70 16.96
C GLY A 88 25.11 -14.33 15.56
N PHE A 89 24.04 -14.95 15.05
CA PHE A 89 23.95 -15.44 13.67
C PHE A 89 24.09 -14.29 12.67
N MET A 90 23.39 -13.18 12.88
CA MET A 90 23.43 -12.01 12.01
C MET A 90 24.82 -11.32 12.00
N THR A 91 25.51 -11.21 13.15
CA THR A 91 26.92 -10.80 13.20
C THR A 91 27.82 -11.80 12.45
N THR A 92 27.59 -13.11 12.61
CA THR A 92 28.40 -14.13 11.91
C THR A 92 28.29 -13.99 10.39
N ILE A 93 27.07 -13.80 9.87
CA ILE A 93 26.88 -13.64 8.42
C ILE A 93 27.15 -12.22 7.90
N GLU A 94 27.43 -11.23 8.77
CA GLU A 94 27.92 -9.90 8.34
C GLU A 94 29.25 -10.01 7.59
N GLY A 95 30.21 -10.76 8.14
CA GLY A 95 31.55 -10.88 7.58
C GLY A 95 31.61 -11.53 6.19
N HIS A 96 30.54 -12.23 5.78
CA HIS A 96 30.44 -12.93 4.50
C HIS A 96 29.48 -12.24 3.50
N ARG A 97 28.94 -11.05 3.82
CA ARG A 97 28.11 -10.28 2.87
C ARG A 97 28.95 -9.77 1.70
N ASN A 98 28.37 -9.72 0.51
CA ASN A 98 29.03 -9.18 -0.66
C ASN A 98 28.61 -7.72 -0.98
N PRO A 99 29.54 -6.75 -1.03
CA PRO A 99 29.22 -5.35 -1.33
C PRO A 99 28.49 -5.12 -2.64
N ALA A 100 28.84 -5.84 -3.72
CA ALA A 100 28.21 -5.65 -5.03
C ALA A 100 26.73 -6.09 -5.08
N LEU A 101 26.27 -6.88 -4.11
CA LEU A 101 24.84 -7.16 -3.92
C LEU A 101 24.14 -6.00 -3.19
N GLN A 102 24.77 -5.46 -2.15
CA GLN A 102 24.29 -4.25 -1.45
C GLN A 102 24.22 -3.04 -2.41
N ASP A 103 25.22 -2.83 -3.27
CA ASP A 103 25.24 -1.77 -4.29
C ASP A 103 23.99 -1.81 -5.18
N ILE A 104 23.56 -3.01 -5.61
CA ILE A 104 22.35 -3.18 -6.42
C ILE A 104 21.09 -2.73 -5.65
N TYR A 105 21.05 -2.98 -4.33
CA TYR A 105 19.93 -2.59 -3.48
C TYR A 105 19.93 -1.09 -3.17
N GLU A 106 21.09 -0.49 -2.88
CA GLU A 106 21.22 0.95 -2.62
C GLU A 106 20.86 1.79 -3.85
N ASN A 107 21.45 1.46 -5.01
CA ASN A 107 21.20 2.15 -6.29
C ASN A 107 19.73 2.06 -6.75
N LYS A 108 19.01 1.00 -6.38
CA LYS A 108 17.57 0.83 -6.67
C LYS A 108 16.66 1.35 -5.55
N HIS A 109 17.23 1.78 -4.43
CA HIS A 109 16.50 2.06 -3.18
C HIS A 109 15.59 0.88 -2.76
N ASP A 110 16.07 -0.34 -2.98
CA ASP A 110 15.38 -1.58 -2.65
C ASP A 110 15.32 -1.77 -1.12
N ARG A 111 14.22 -2.29 -0.58
CA ARG A 111 14.07 -2.49 0.88
C ARG A 111 14.89 -3.66 1.42
N ARG A 112 15.54 -4.43 0.55
CA ARG A 112 16.61 -5.37 0.93
C ARG A 112 17.89 -4.64 1.35
N ARG A 113 18.12 -3.38 0.93
CA ARG A 113 19.32 -2.63 1.32
C ARG A 113 19.46 -2.57 2.85
N MET A 114 20.66 -2.75 3.34
CA MET A 114 20.94 -2.69 4.78
C MET A 114 21.25 -1.25 5.18
N THR A 115 20.48 -0.68 6.11
CA THR A 115 20.63 0.72 6.55
C THR A 115 20.55 0.86 8.07
N ILE A 116 21.68 0.70 8.76
CA ILE A 116 21.89 1.18 10.13
C ILE A 116 23.20 1.98 10.20
N ALA A 117 23.09 3.30 10.31
CA ALA A 117 24.25 4.15 10.57
C ALA A 117 24.74 3.93 12.00
N GLY A 118 26.04 3.65 12.17
CA GLY A 118 26.63 3.32 13.48
C GLY A 118 26.67 1.83 13.83
N GLY A 119 26.17 0.95 12.96
CA GLY A 119 26.32 -0.51 13.09
C GLY A 119 25.24 -1.21 13.92
N PHE A 120 25.00 -2.48 13.59
CA PHE A 120 23.89 -3.28 14.11
C PHE A 120 23.97 -3.52 15.63
N GLU A 121 25.17 -3.74 16.18
CA GLU A 121 25.37 -4.00 17.60
C GLU A 121 24.93 -2.87 18.53
N ALA A 122 25.00 -1.61 18.08
CA ALA A 122 24.52 -0.46 18.86
C ALA A 122 22.98 -0.43 18.89
N HIS A 123 22.36 -0.68 17.74
CA HIS A 123 20.90 -0.76 17.60
C HIS A 123 20.31 -1.95 18.36
N TRP A 124 20.90 -3.13 18.27
CA TRP A 124 20.45 -4.31 19.00
C TRP A 124 20.62 -4.16 20.52
N ARG A 125 21.71 -3.57 21.02
CA ARG A 125 21.84 -3.23 22.46
C ARG A 125 20.76 -2.26 22.93
N ARG A 126 20.36 -1.29 22.09
CA ARG A 126 19.24 -0.39 22.36
C ARG A 126 17.92 -1.17 22.43
N LEU A 127 17.56 -1.92 21.38
CA LEU A 127 16.33 -2.74 21.36
C LEU A 127 16.26 -3.73 22.53
N ASN A 128 17.34 -4.46 22.83
CA ASN A 128 17.39 -5.43 23.92
C ASN A 128 17.15 -4.77 25.29
N SER A 129 17.62 -3.55 25.52
CA SER A 129 17.36 -2.82 26.78
C SER A 129 15.94 -2.27 26.87
N LEU A 130 15.33 -1.86 25.75
CA LEU A 130 13.90 -1.50 25.70
C LEU A 130 13.00 -2.73 25.98
N ILE A 131 13.37 -3.91 25.46
CA ILE A 131 12.63 -5.17 25.65
C ILE A 131 12.85 -5.77 27.04
N ALA A 132 14.02 -5.57 27.66
CA ALA A 132 14.23 -5.91 29.07
C ALA A 132 13.28 -5.12 30.00
N ALA A 133 12.89 -3.90 29.61
CA ALA A 133 11.86 -3.11 30.29
C ALA A 133 10.42 -3.41 29.81
N ASN A 134 10.25 -4.08 28.66
CA ASN A 134 8.96 -4.38 28.03
C ASN A 134 8.91 -5.84 27.52
N PRO A 135 8.82 -6.85 28.42
CA PRO A 135 8.95 -8.26 28.04
C PRO A 135 7.89 -8.75 27.04
N GLN A 136 6.73 -8.08 26.95
CA GLN A 136 5.68 -8.39 25.97
C GLN A 136 6.16 -8.23 24.51
N LEU A 137 7.15 -7.35 24.27
CA LEU A 137 7.71 -7.09 22.94
C LEU A 137 8.79 -8.12 22.53
N SER A 138 9.13 -9.05 23.44
CA SER A 138 10.15 -10.09 23.24
C SER A 138 9.88 -10.97 22.00
N ALA A 139 8.65 -11.46 21.85
CA ALA A 139 8.29 -12.37 20.77
C ALA A 139 8.16 -11.66 19.41
N PRO A 140 7.48 -10.49 19.28
CA PRO A 140 7.53 -9.68 18.06
C PRO A 140 8.96 -9.35 17.61
N GLN A 141 9.88 -9.03 18.53
CA GLN A 141 11.27 -8.75 18.18
C GLN A 141 12.04 -9.98 17.68
N ARG A 142 11.89 -11.14 18.33
CA ARG A 142 12.52 -12.39 17.86
C ARG A 142 11.99 -12.75 16.46
N ASP A 143 10.68 -12.72 16.29
CA ASP A 143 10.03 -12.94 15.00
C ASP A 143 10.54 -11.97 13.90
N ALA A 144 10.77 -10.70 14.25
CA ALA A 144 11.38 -9.71 13.36
C ALA A 144 12.84 -10.08 12.99
N HIS A 145 13.68 -10.42 13.97
CA HIS A 145 15.06 -10.83 13.71
C HIS A 145 15.16 -12.13 12.88
N CYS A 146 14.23 -13.08 13.01
CA CYS A 146 14.17 -14.23 12.11
C CYS A 146 13.92 -13.81 10.64
N ARG A 147 13.02 -12.83 10.41
CA ARG A 147 12.75 -12.29 9.07
C ARG A 147 13.97 -11.53 8.53
N GLU A 148 14.64 -10.73 9.36
CA GLU A 148 15.88 -10.02 9.03
C GLU A 148 17.02 -10.99 8.68
N ALA A 149 17.27 -12.01 9.51
CA ALA A 149 18.31 -13.01 9.33
C ALA A 149 18.12 -13.85 8.04
N VAL A 150 16.90 -14.30 7.75
CA VAL A 150 16.59 -15.02 6.50
C VAL A 150 16.76 -14.11 5.27
N MET A 151 16.39 -12.83 5.38
CA MET A 151 16.58 -11.85 4.32
C MET A 151 18.09 -11.67 4.03
N TRP A 152 18.92 -11.52 5.05
CA TRP A 152 20.38 -11.40 4.91
C TRP A 152 20.99 -12.67 4.29
N TRP A 153 20.66 -13.86 4.82
CA TRP A 153 21.12 -15.16 4.30
C TRP A 153 20.83 -15.33 2.81
N THR A 154 19.61 -14.97 2.40
CA THR A 154 19.11 -15.15 1.03
C THR A 154 19.61 -14.08 0.07
N HIS A 155 19.70 -12.82 0.49
CA HIS A 155 19.92 -11.68 -0.42
C HIS A 155 21.31 -11.05 -0.37
N HIS A 156 22.05 -11.16 0.73
CA HIS A 156 23.33 -10.45 0.91
C HIS A 156 24.57 -11.35 0.82
N LEU A 157 24.38 -12.67 0.98
CA LEU A 157 25.41 -13.67 0.72
C LEU A 157 25.40 -14.10 -0.75
N THR A 158 26.58 -14.36 -1.32
CA THR A 158 26.72 -15.14 -2.57
C THR A 158 26.41 -16.62 -2.29
N GLU A 159 26.23 -17.42 -3.34
CA GLU A 159 26.06 -18.88 -3.13
C GLU A 159 27.34 -19.54 -2.60
N GLU A 160 28.51 -18.99 -2.92
CA GLU A 160 29.80 -19.44 -2.40
C GLU A 160 29.95 -19.13 -0.90
N ALA A 161 29.56 -17.92 -0.46
CA ALA A 161 29.52 -17.55 0.96
C ALA A 161 28.55 -18.46 1.75
N ARG A 162 27.37 -18.79 1.20
CA ARG A 162 26.48 -19.79 1.80
C ARG A 162 27.13 -21.18 1.83
N ALA A 163 27.83 -21.59 0.79
CA ALA A 163 28.52 -22.89 0.76
C ALA A 163 29.63 -22.99 1.82
N GLU A 164 30.43 -21.93 2.02
CA GLU A 164 31.41 -21.83 3.10
C GLU A 164 30.77 -21.98 4.48
N LEU A 165 29.71 -21.22 4.74
CA LEU A 165 28.99 -21.24 6.02
C LEU A 165 28.24 -22.58 6.27
N ARG A 166 27.85 -23.30 5.21
CA ARG A 166 27.36 -24.69 5.34
C ARG A 166 28.48 -25.67 5.69
N MET A 167 29.74 -25.44 5.28
CA MET A 167 30.88 -26.28 5.69
C MET A 167 31.21 -26.13 7.18
N SER A 168 31.09 -24.91 7.74
CA SER A 168 31.18 -24.69 9.20
C SER A 168 29.95 -25.19 9.98
N LYS A 169 28.93 -25.71 9.29
CA LYS A 169 27.65 -26.21 9.83
C LYS A 169 26.84 -25.13 10.55
N ILE A 170 26.80 -23.92 10.02
CA ILE A 170 25.90 -22.89 10.55
C ILE A 170 24.46 -23.39 10.54
N THR A 171 23.71 -23.11 11.61
CA THR A 171 22.27 -23.34 11.68
C THR A 171 21.55 -22.08 11.21
N VAL A 172 20.66 -22.20 10.23
CA VAL A 172 19.91 -21.08 9.67
C VAL A 172 18.52 -21.00 10.32
N PRO A 173 18.08 -19.83 10.82
CA PRO A 173 16.73 -19.68 11.32
C PRO A 173 15.70 -19.81 10.19
N LEU A 174 14.56 -20.43 10.49
CA LEU A 174 13.37 -20.34 9.64
C LEU A 174 12.62 -19.02 9.91
N LEU A 175 11.78 -18.60 8.98
CA LEU A 175 10.80 -17.54 9.22
C LEU A 175 9.76 -18.01 10.24
N PRO A 176 9.22 -17.13 11.11
CA PRO A 176 8.13 -17.51 12.01
C PRO A 176 6.87 -17.87 11.22
N ILE A 177 6.29 -19.01 11.58
CA ILE A 177 5.04 -19.53 11.00
C ILE A 177 3.84 -18.94 11.77
N GLY A 178 2.74 -18.74 11.05
CA GLY A 178 1.50 -18.15 11.55
C GLY A 178 1.46 -16.63 11.39
N GLU A 179 0.42 -16.04 11.97
CA GLU A 179 0.16 -14.60 11.90
C GLU A 179 1.27 -13.78 12.56
N LYS A 180 1.46 -12.55 12.06
CA LYS A 180 2.37 -11.59 12.65
C LYS A 180 1.88 -11.20 14.04
N LYS A 181 2.64 -11.57 15.07
CA LYS A 181 2.40 -11.15 16.45
C LYS A 181 2.28 -9.62 16.53
N ALA A 182 1.19 -9.14 17.14
CA ALA A 182 1.00 -7.71 17.38
C ALA A 182 2.17 -7.16 18.22
N CYS A 183 2.63 -5.96 17.88
CA CYS A 183 3.67 -5.27 18.63
C CYS A 183 3.04 -4.09 19.37
N GLY A 184 2.92 -4.24 20.69
CA GLY A 184 2.15 -3.32 21.52
C GLY A 184 0.64 -3.44 21.33
N ASP A 185 -0.10 -2.65 22.12
CA ASP A 185 -1.52 -2.36 21.92
C ASP A 185 -1.76 -0.89 21.49
N GLY A 186 -0.68 -0.11 21.33
CA GLY A 186 -0.71 1.31 20.99
C GLY A 186 -0.83 2.24 22.21
N SER A 187 -0.97 1.72 23.42
CA SER A 187 -0.90 2.51 24.66
C SER A 187 0.54 2.79 25.13
N GLY A 188 1.52 2.07 24.57
CA GLY A 188 2.93 2.18 24.96
C GLY A 188 3.57 3.54 24.70
N GLY A 189 4.48 3.91 25.60
CA GLY A 189 5.37 5.06 25.43
C GLY A 189 6.37 4.87 24.28
N ASP A 190 7.24 5.85 24.07
CA ASP A 190 8.12 5.89 22.89
C ASP A 190 9.09 4.69 22.79
N ALA A 191 9.38 4.03 23.91
CA ALA A 191 10.09 2.75 23.96
C ALA A 191 9.40 1.62 23.18
N GLU A 192 8.08 1.51 23.25
CA GLU A 192 7.30 0.52 22.49
C GLU A 192 7.29 0.88 21.00
N LYS A 193 7.06 2.16 20.69
CA LYS A 193 7.05 2.68 19.32
C LYS A 193 8.40 2.44 18.60
N GLU A 194 9.52 2.61 19.30
CA GLU A 194 10.86 2.39 18.76
C GLU A 194 11.11 0.91 18.40
N VAL A 195 10.72 -0.03 19.29
CA VAL A 195 10.81 -1.47 19.02
C VAL A 195 9.87 -1.87 17.88
N CYS A 196 8.61 -1.43 17.93
CA CYS A 196 7.60 -1.81 16.95
C CYS A 196 7.88 -1.21 15.55
N MET A 197 8.45 -0.01 15.46
CA MET A 197 8.94 0.54 14.20
C MET A 197 9.99 -0.37 13.55
N HIS A 198 10.90 -0.97 14.33
CA HIS A 198 11.86 -1.94 13.79
C HIS A 198 11.18 -3.28 13.42
N VAL A 199 10.21 -3.77 14.20
CA VAL A 199 9.41 -4.96 13.86
C VAL A 199 8.69 -4.80 12.52
N GLU A 200 8.13 -3.62 12.22
CA GLU A 200 7.55 -3.32 10.90
C GLU A 200 8.60 -3.29 9.79
N GLN A 201 9.76 -2.67 10.02
CA GLN A 201 10.84 -2.57 9.03
C GLN A 201 11.41 -3.94 8.65
N ALA A 202 11.57 -4.83 9.63
CA ALA A 202 12.04 -6.20 9.42
C ALA A 202 11.05 -7.08 8.62
N ASN A 203 9.75 -6.73 8.61
CA ASN A 203 8.74 -7.45 7.83
C ASN A 203 8.73 -7.07 6.32
N SER A 204 9.90 -6.77 5.75
CA SER A 204 10.03 -6.29 4.37
C SER A 204 9.68 -7.33 3.30
N CYS A 205 9.78 -8.63 3.62
CA CYS A 205 9.53 -9.76 2.71
C CYS A 205 8.15 -9.69 2.00
N GLN A 206 7.10 -9.30 2.73
CA GLN A 206 5.71 -9.27 2.26
C GLN A 206 5.55 -8.44 0.96
N GLN A 207 6.30 -7.33 0.83
CA GLN A 207 6.25 -6.42 -0.31
C GLN A 207 6.65 -7.07 -1.65
N CYS A 208 7.47 -8.12 -1.62
CA CYS A 208 7.92 -8.81 -2.82
C CYS A 208 7.27 -10.20 -2.96
N HIS A 209 7.04 -10.88 -1.83
CA HIS A 209 6.62 -12.28 -1.79
C HIS A 209 5.11 -12.49 -1.59
N VAL A 210 4.36 -11.50 -1.11
CA VAL A 210 2.87 -11.56 -1.11
C VAL A 210 2.29 -10.84 -2.33
N GLY A 211 2.96 -9.78 -2.80
CA GLY A 211 2.59 -9.11 -4.06
C GLY A 211 1.44 -8.10 -3.91
N GLY A 212 1.30 -7.51 -2.74
CA GLY A 212 0.37 -6.41 -2.50
C GLY A 212 0.96 -5.02 -2.77
N SER A 213 0.06 -4.03 -2.77
CA SER A 213 0.33 -2.63 -2.42
C SER A 213 1.33 -2.51 -1.25
N GLN A 214 2.16 -1.45 -1.21
CA GLN A 214 2.92 -1.17 0.00
C GLN A 214 1.94 -0.92 1.15
N SER A 215 2.15 -1.56 2.31
CA SER A 215 1.46 -1.16 3.56
C SER A 215 1.55 0.36 3.70
N LEU A 216 0.43 1.03 3.99
CA LEU A 216 0.25 2.45 3.71
C LEU A 216 1.06 3.39 4.64
N PHE A 217 1.86 2.82 5.55
CA PHE A 217 2.75 3.46 6.55
C PHE A 217 2.07 4.37 7.58
N VAL A 218 0.81 4.74 7.35
CA VAL A 218 -0.14 5.20 8.36
C VAL A 218 -1.01 4.00 8.74
N PRO A 219 -0.97 3.50 9.99
CA PRO A 219 -1.96 2.55 10.49
C PRO A 219 -3.35 3.18 10.43
N GLU A 220 -4.35 2.42 9.97
CA GLU A 220 -5.73 2.89 9.92
C GLU A 220 -6.20 3.28 11.33
N VAL A 221 -6.80 4.47 11.49
CA VAL A 221 -7.13 5.02 12.81
C VAL A 221 -8.58 4.74 13.15
N LYS A 222 -8.79 3.86 14.15
CA LYS A 222 -10.10 3.50 14.70
C LYS A 222 -10.96 4.77 14.91
N PRO A 223 -12.14 4.89 14.25
CA PRO A 223 -13.01 6.03 14.44
C PRO A 223 -13.58 6.04 15.87
N THR A 224 -13.65 7.21 16.48
CA THR A 224 -14.12 7.41 17.86
C THR A 224 -15.35 8.32 17.97
N THR A 225 -15.75 8.98 16.89
CA THR A 225 -16.93 9.86 16.84
C THR A 225 -17.89 9.45 15.72
N PRO A 226 -19.21 9.73 15.82
CA PRO A 226 -20.15 9.52 14.73
C PRO A 226 -19.75 10.26 13.43
N LYS A 227 -19.04 11.38 13.56
CA LYS A 227 -18.52 12.14 12.43
C LYS A 227 -17.41 11.37 11.69
N GLN A 228 -16.51 10.73 12.42
CA GLN A 228 -15.48 9.87 11.82
C GLN A 228 -16.09 8.61 11.20
N LEU A 229 -17.11 8.02 11.82
CA LEU A 229 -17.87 6.90 11.23
C LEU A 229 -18.58 7.32 9.93
N ALA A 230 -19.28 8.46 9.93
CA ALA A 230 -19.93 9.02 8.74
C ALA A 230 -18.93 9.26 7.59
N ARG A 231 -17.68 9.67 7.87
CA ARG A 231 -16.66 9.82 6.83
C ARG A 231 -16.10 8.50 6.31
N ARG A 232 -15.75 7.57 7.21
CA ARG A 232 -14.82 6.47 6.89
C ARG A 232 -15.16 5.07 7.45
N CYS A 233 -16.39 4.80 7.90
CA CYS A 233 -16.72 3.44 8.35
C CYS A 233 -16.83 2.45 7.19
N TYR A 234 -15.78 1.66 6.95
CA TYR A 234 -15.74 0.66 5.88
C TYR A 234 -16.05 -0.76 6.40
N THR A 235 -16.46 -1.70 5.55
CA THR A 235 -16.89 -3.04 6.03
C THR A 235 -15.79 -3.83 6.74
N ASN A 236 -14.52 -3.54 6.44
CA ASN A 236 -13.38 -4.15 7.14
C ASN A 236 -13.16 -3.62 8.57
N TYR A 237 -13.81 -2.51 8.99
CA TYR A 237 -13.72 -2.01 10.36
C TYR A 237 -14.29 -2.99 11.40
N ALA A 238 -15.13 -3.94 10.98
CA ALA A 238 -15.54 -5.07 11.81
C ALA A 238 -14.32 -5.91 12.20
N THR A 239 -13.47 -6.25 11.23
CA THR A 239 -12.24 -7.02 11.43
C THR A 239 -11.12 -6.18 12.06
N LEU A 240 -10.94 -4.93 11.65
CA LEU A 240 -9.84 -4.07 12.15
C LEU A 240 -10.08 -3.57 13.59
N PHE A 241 -11.33 -3.24 13.94
CA PHE A 241 -11.64 -2.45 15.13
C PHE A 241 -12.78 -2.99 15.99
N ASN A 242 -13.44 -4.07 15.58
CA ASN A 242 -14.72 -4.53 16.10
C ASN A 242 -15.79 -3.42 16.05
N ILE A 243 -15.93 -2.79 14.88
CA ILE A 243 -16.96 -1.79 14.58
C ILE A 243 -17.79 -2.26 13.38
N THR A 244 -19.10 -2.47 13.59
CA THR A 244 -20.06 -2.68 12.51
C THR A 244 -20.65 -1.34 12.09
N CYS A 245 -20.57 -1.00 10.80
CA CYS A 245 -21.14 0.23 10.25
C CYS A 245 -22.67 0.15 10.16
N GLY A 246 -23.36 1.18 10.61
CA GLY A 246 -24.81 1.34 10.52
C GLY A 246 -25.28 2.09 9.26
N PRO A 247 -26.59 2.33 9.12
CA PRO A 247 -27.17 2.90 7.89
C PRO A 247 -26.65 4.28 7.50
N CYS A 248 -26.17 5.10 8.44
CA CYS A 248 -25.64 6.44 8.20
C CYS A 248 -24.09 6.53 8.32
N ASP A 249 -23.38 5.40 8.43
CA ASP A 249 -21.92 5.39 8.52
C ASP A 249 -21.28 5.17 7.14
N GLY A 250 -20.22 5.92 6.81
CA GLY A 250 -19.60 5.93 5.48
C GLY A 250 -20.35 6.73 4.39
N ILE A 251 -21.38 7.50 4.77
CA ILE A 251 -22.13 8.40 3.86
C ILE A 251 -21.29 9.55 3.27
N ALA A 252 -20.18 9.89 3.92
CA ALA A 252 -19.34 11.05 3.62
C ALA A 252 -20.13 12.39 3.59
N GLY A 253 -19.77 13.30 2.69
CA GLY A 253 -20.16 14.72 2.71
C GLY A 253 -18.96 15.63 2.47
N ARG A 254 -19.19 16.95 2.45
CA ARG A 254 -18.15 17.95 2.09
C ARG A 254 -16.89 17.81 2.94
N TYR A 255 -15.71 17.71 2.34
CA TYR A 255 -14.44 17.79 3.08
C TYR A 255 -13.34 18.60 2.38
N TRP A 256 -12.53 19.25 3.22
CA TRP A 256 -11.48 20.17 2.81
C TRP A 256 -10.17 19.98 3.61
N GLY A 257 -10.04 18.87 4.36
CA GLY A 257 -8.85 18.54 5.15
C GLY A 257 -8.88 17.14 5.79
N ASP A 258 -7.78 16.79 6.46
CA ASP A 258 -7.61 15.54 7.24
C ASP A 258 -8.34 15.58 8.60
N ASP A 259 -8.42 16.76 9.23
CA ASP A 259 -9.05 16.96 10.53
C ASP A 259 -10.58 16.81 10.42
N ASP A 260 -11.12 15.65 10.78
CA ASP A 260 -12.55 15.34 10.63
C ASP A 260 -13.46 16.30 11.40
N ASP A 261 -13.02 16.82 12.54
CA ASP A 261 -13.85 17.70 13.39
C ASP A 261 -13.94 19.13 12.84
N LYS A 262 -12.85 19.64 12.22
CA LYS A 262 -12.80 20.99 11.65
C LYS A 262 -13.12 21.06 10.15
N ASN A 263 -12.68 20.07 9.38
CA ASN A 263 -12.51 20.16 7.92
C ASN A 263 -13.33 19.14 7.13
N PHE A 264 -14.40 18.62 7.73
CA PHE A 264 -15.41 17.77 7.12
C PHE A 264 -16.78 18.18 7.65
N ALA A 265 -17.82 18.05 6.83
CA ALA A 265 -19.22 18.13 7.20
C ALA A 265 -19.95 16.91 6.62
N PRO A 266 -20.40 15.95 7.45
CA PRO A 266 -21.18 14.83 6.95
C PRO A 266 -22.51 15.34 6.39
N ASP A 267 -22.95 14.74 5.29
CA ASP A 267 -24.25 15.04 4.71
C ASP A 267 -25.37 14.57 5.67
N PRO A 268 -26.46 15.34 5.86
CA PRO A 268 -27.54 14.95 6.76
C PRO A 268 -28.16 13.59 6.37
N CYS A 269 -28.27 12.69 7.34
CA CYS A 269 -28.79 11.34 7.15
C CYS A 269 -29.78 10.97 8.26
N GLU A 270 -30.94 10.43 7.85
CA GLU A 270 -31.97 9.89 8.73
C GLU A 270 -32.22 8.42 8.37
N VAL A 271 -32.27 7.55 9.38
CA VAL A 271 -32.52 6.11 9.18
C VAL A 271 -34.01 5.87 8.98
N VAL A 272 -34.38 5.39 7.79
CA VAL A 272 -35.76 4.99 7.45
C VAL A 272 -36.00 3.51 7.77
N GLY A 273 -34.96 2.67 7.71
CA GLY A 273 -35.01 1.31 8.25
C GLY A 273 -33.67 0.59 8.26
N THR A 274 -33.43 -0.24 9.29
CA THR A 274 -32.25 -1.12 9.39
C THR A 274 -32.35 -2.31 8.42
N PRO A 275 -31.28 -3.11 8.23
CA PRO A 275 -31.32 -4.30 7.37
C PRO A 275 -32.42 -5.30 7.74
N GLU A 276 -32.75 -5.43 9.02
CA GLU A 276 -33.78 -6.34 9.53
C GLU A 276 -35.20 -5.81 9.26
N GLN A 277 -35.35 -4.49 9.11
CA GLN A 277 -36.64 -3.81 8.94
C GLN A 277 -37.07 -3.69 7.47
N ILE A 278 -36.12 -3.70 6.52
CA ILE A 278 -36.41 -3.63 5.08
C ILE A 278 -36.35 -5.04 4.46
N PRO A 279 -37.49 -5.64 4.04
CA PRO A 279 -37.51 -6.98 3.45
C PRO A 279 -36.63 -7.07 2.20
N THR A 280 -35.92 -8.18 2.00
CA THR A 280 -34.99 -8.35 0.87
C THR A 280 -35.64 -8.14 -0.50
N ALA A 281 -36.93 -8.46 -0.65
CA ALA A 281 -37.70 -8.25 -1.88
C ALA A 281 -38.07 -6.77 -2.15
N GLU A 282 -37.92 -5.88 -1.17
CA GLU A 282 -38.15 -4.43 -1.31
C GLU A 282 -36.88 -3.63 -1.52
N ARG A 283 -35.70 -4.24 -1.36
CA ARG A 283 -34.39 -3.58 -1.52
C ARG A 283 -34.07 -3.42 -2.99
N VAL A 284 -33.58 -2.24 -3.38
CA VAL A 284 -32.96 -1.99 -4.69
C VAL A 284 -31.52 -2.50 -4.64
N PRO A 285 -31.15 -3.55 -5.40
CA PRO A 285 -29.80 -4.11 -5.34
C PRO A 285 -28.74 -3.09 -5.75
N ALA A 286 -27.56 -3.15 -5.14
CA ALA A 286 -26.38 -2.44 -5.64
C ALA A 286 -26.11 -2.85 -7.09
N ALA A 287 -26.16 -1.89 -8.02
CA ALA A 287 -26.07 -2.15 -9.46
C ALA A 287 -25.16 -1.13 -10.14
N PHE A 288 -24.30 -1.62 -11.04
CA PHE A 288 -23.51 -0.81 -11.94
C PHE A 288 -23.72 -1.26 -13.39
N PRO A 289 -23.86 -0.34 -14.35
CA PRO A 289 -23.91 -0.70 -15.75
C PRO A 289 -22.50 -0.99 -16.29
N PRO A 290 -22.32 -2.00 -17.16
CA PRO A 290 -21.01 -2.35 -17.72
C PRO A 290 -20.48 -1.34 -18.75
N GLN A 291 -21.36 -0.49 -19.29
CA GLN A 291 -21.02 0.60 -20.20
C GLN A 291 -21.88 1.82 -19.85
N PHE A 292 -21.23 2.96 -19.62
CA PHE A 292 -21.93 4.22 -19.38
C PHE A 292 -21.06 5.46 -19.59
N ALA A 293 -21.73 6.57 -19.86
CA ALA A 293 -21.27 7.92 -19.51
C ALA A 293 -22.24 8.53 -18.49
N VAL A 294 -21.75 9.34 -17.54
CA VAL A 294 -22.57 9.98 -16.50
C VAL A 294 -21.96 11.31 -16.07
N ASP A 295 -22.77 12.25 -15.61
CA ASP A 295 -22.32 13.52 -15.06
C ASP A 295 -22.01 13.38 -13.56
N LEU A 296 -20.81 13.78 -13.17
CA LEU A 296 -20.44 14.07 -11.79
C LEU A 296 -20.93 15.49 -11.50
N ILE A 297 -22.05 15.63 -10.78
CA ILE A 297 -22.67 16.93 -10.53
C ILE A 297 -22.17 17.62 -9.26
N ALA A 298 -21.61 16.86 -8.32
CA ALA A 298 -20.98 17.37 -7.10
C ALA A 298 -20.18 16.28 -6.38
N GLY A 299 -19.33 16.69 -5.44
CA GLY A 299 -18.66 15.84 -4.46
C GLY A 299 -17.43 16.52 -3.86
N SER A 300 -16.70 15.77 -3.05
CA SER A 300 -15.41 16.14 -2.47
C SER A 300 -14.37 15.05 -2.72
N ASP A 301 -13.14 15.42 -3.10
CA ASP A 301 -12.02 14.49 -3.29
C ASP A 301 -10.67 15.04 -2.79
N ARG A 302 -9.70 14.15 -2.55
CA ARG A 302 -8.34 14.44 -2.07
C ARG A 302 -7.32 14.18 -3.18
N TRP A 303 -6.62 15.21 -3.62
CA TRP A 303 -5.76 15.15 -4.79
C TRP A 303 -4.46 14.33 -4.60
N GLY A 304 -4.02 14.12 -3.36
CA GLY A 304 -2.98 13.15 -3.03
C GLY A 304 -3.51 12.05 -2.11
N ARG A 305 -3.62 10.82 -2.62
CA ARG A 305 -3.98 9.66 -1.79
C ARG A 305 -2.81 9.35 -0.85
N THR A 306 -2.94 9.66 0.45
CA THR A 306 -2.04 9.15 1.50
C THR A 306 -1.98 7.62 1.51
N THR A 307 -3.07 7.01 1.07
CA THR A 307 -3.26 5.59 0.84
C THR A 307 -2.69 5.08 -0.51
N ASN A 308 -1.84 5.85 -1.19
CA ASN A 308 -1.10 5.35 -2.37
C ASN A 308 0.00 4.35 -1.96
N PRO A 309 0.27 3.31 -2.78
CA PRO A 309 1.27 2.25 -2.56
C PRO A 309 2.73 2.73 -2.69
N ALA A 310 3.00 4.00 -2.40
CA ALA A 310 4.30 4.64 -2.36
C ALA A 310 4.65 5.18 -0.95
N GLY A 311 3.64 5.42 -0.10
CA GLY A 311 3.78 6.30 1.07
C GLY A 311 4.27 7.69 0.66
N HIS A 312 4.98 8.38 1.56
CA HIS A 312 5.62 9.66 1.26
C HIS A 312 6.80 9.58 0.25
N VAL A 313 7.01 8.44 -0.43
CA VAL A 313 8.09 8.26 -1.40
C VAL A 313 7.58 8.45 -2.83
N LYS A 314 7.45 9.72 -3.21
CA LYS A 314 7.38 10.21 -4.60
C LYS A 314 6.07 9.90 -5.36
N THR A 315 5.02 10.68 -5.09
CA THR A 315 4.37 11.36 -6.22
C THR A 315 5.40 12.31 -6.87
N PRO A 316 5.26 12.70 -8.16
CA PRO A 316 6.15 13.72 -8.74
C PRO A 316 5.85 15.14 -8.23
N PHE A 317 4.87 15.28 -7.32
CA PHE A 317 4.36 16.55 -6.84
C PHE A 317 5.04 16.95 -5.51
N PRO A 318 5.27 18.25 -5.27
CA PRO A 318 5.61 18.75 -3.94
C PRO A 318 4.62 18.28 -2.85
N PRO A 319 5.06 17.97 -1.61
CA PRO A 319 4.17 17.46 -0.55
C PRO A 319 2.98 18.34 -0.14
N TRP A 320 2.92 19.60 -0.60
CA TRP A 320 1.75 20.45 -0.39
C TRP A 320 0.61 20.11 -1.35
N LEU A 321 0.89 19.59 -2.55
CA LEU A 321 -0.13 19.09 -3.50
C LEU A 321 -0.77 17.79 -3.00
N ASP A 322 0.00 16.93 -2.34
CA ASP A 322 -0.51 15.65 -1.82
C ASP A 322 -1.56 15.81 -0.69
N SER A 323 -1.69 17.02 -0.12
CA SER A 323 -2.71 17.37 0.90
C SER A 323 -3.67 18.47 0.44
N MET A 324 -3.88 18.57 -0.88
CA MET A 324 -4.93 19.38 -1.47
C MET A 324 -6.24 18.62 -1.60
N TYR A 325 -7.34 19.37 -1.51
CA TYR A 325 -8.71 18.88 -1.51
C TYR A 325 -9.55 19.72 -2.47
N GLY A 326 -10.32 19.09 -3.34
CA GLY A 326 -11.43 19.75 -4.03
C GLY A 326 -12.68 19.52 -3.20
N ALA A 327 -13.21 20.58 -2.57
CA ALA A 327 -14.46 20.50 -1.81
C ALA A 327 -15.72 20.66 -2.70
N GLU A 328 -15.51 20.97 -3.98
CA GLU A 328 -16.55 21.17 -4.99
C GLU A 328 -16.08 20.57 -6.34
N ILE A 329 -16.02 19.23 -6.41
CA ILE A 329 -15.67 18.52 -7.66
C ILE A 329 -16.89 18.29 -8.57
N THR A 330 -16.71 18.50 -9.88
CA THR A 330 -17.72 18.29 -10.93
C THR A 330 -17.08 17.66 -12.16
N GLY A 331 -17.85 17.14 -13.12
CA GLY A 331 -17.28 16.59 -14.36
C GLY A 331 -18.09 15.46 -14.99
N LYS A 332 -17.40 14.47 -15.56
CA LYS A 332 -18.00 13.28 -16.19
C LYS A 332 -17.22 12.01 -15.86
N TRP A 333 -17.94 10.90 -15.74
CA TRP A 333 -17.37 9.56 -15.58
C TRP A 333 -17.81 8.66 -16.74
N PHE A 334 -16.88 7.83 -17.23
CA PHE A 334 -17.06 6.94 -18.36
C PHE A 334 -16.53 5.55 -18.02
N ALA A 335 -17.27 4.49 -18.39
CA ALA A 335 -16.82 3.11 -18.24
C ALA A 335 -17.14 2.27 -19.48
N ASN A 336 -16.26 1.32 -19.76
CA ASN A 336 -16.50 0.19 -20.66
C ASN A 336 -15.79 -1.05 -20.09
N VAL A 337 -16.53 -1.82 -19.28
CA VAL A 337 -16.06 -2.94 -18.46
C VAL A 337 -16.82 -4.23 -18.79
N MET A 338 -17.14 -4.43 -20.07
CA MET A 338 -18.00 -5.53 -20.54
C MET A 338 -17.50 -6.93 -20.09
N PRO A 339 -18.39 -7.83 -19.64
CA PRO A 339 -18.06 -9.19 -19.17
C PRO A 339 -17.18 -10.02 -20.11
N ASP A 340 -17.24 -9.77 -21.41
CA ASP A 340 -16.56 -10.49 -22.50
C ASP A 340 -15.36 -9.75 -23.12
N SER A 341 -15.18 -8.44 -22.90
CA SER A 341 -14.08 -7.64 -23.47
C SER A 341 -12.69 -7.97 -22.90
N ASP A 342 -11.70 -8.25 -23.75
CA ASP A 342 -10.29 -8.43 -23.34
C ASP A 342 -9.61 -7.17 -22.77
N LEU A 343 -10.29 -6.02 -22.79
CA LEU A 343 -9.82 -4.75 -22.25
C LEU A 343 -10.97 -4.03 -21.52
N TRP A 344 -10.74 -3.69 -20.25
CA TRP A 344 -11.61 -2.82 -19.46
C TRP A 344 -11.04 -1.41 -19.40
N LEU A 345 -11.93 -0.43 -19.45
CA LEU A 345 -11.62 1.00 -19.56
C LEU A 345 -12.48 1.80 -18.57
N LEU A 346 -11.84 2.73 -17.85
CA LEU A 346 -12.49 3.66 -16.94
C LEU A 346 -11.88 5.05 -17.14
N ARG A 347 -12.69 6.10 -17.19
CA ARG A 347 -12.20 7.49 -17.27
C ARG A 347 -13.02 8.42 -16.39
N HIS A 348 -12.37 9.04 -15.42
CA HIS A 348 -12.89 10.20 -14.70
C HIS A 348 -12.35 11.47 -15.40
N ASP A 349 -13.21 12.37 -15.86
CA ASP A 349 -12.87 13.75 -16.23
C ASP A 349 -13.40 14.67 -15.11
N THR A 350 -12.54 15.04 -14.16
CA THR A 350 -12.92 15.77 -12.93
C THR A 350 -12.35 17.19 -12.92
N HIS A 351 -13.22 18.19 -12.79
CA HIS A 351 -12.88 19.57 -12.50
C HIS A 351 -12.87 19.82 -11.00
N TYR A 352 -11.78 20.41 -10.49
CA TYR A 352 -11.60 20.74 -9.08
C TYR A 352 -11.90 22.22 -8.85
N GLY A 353 -13.16 22.51 -8.49
CA GLY A 353 -13.57 23.76 -7.87
C GLY A 353 -13.27 23.75 -6.36
N GLY A 354 -13.37 24.92 -5.73
CA GLY A 354 -13.28 25.06 -4.26
C GLY A 354 -12.06 24.35 -3.66
N VAL A 355 -10.85 24.75 -4.05
CA VAL A 355 -9.62 24.01 -3.68
C VAL A 355 -9.08 24.46 -2.33
N HIS A 356 -8.85 23.52 -1.42
CA HIS A 356 -8.29 23.74 -0.09
C HIS A 356 -6.96 23.02 0.11
N PHE A 357 -6.14 23.52 1.03
CA PHE A 357 -4.96 22.87 1.58
C PHE A 357 -5.05 22.82 3.10
N ASN A 358 -5.05 21.62 3.68
CA ASN A 358 -5.17 21.38 5.13
C ASN A 358 -6.24 22.27 5.83
N GLY A 359 -7.47 22.24 5.32
CA GLY A 359 -8.57 23.06 5.83
C GLY A 359 -8.66 24.48 5.27
N THR A 360 -7.57 25.04 4.76
CA THR A 360 -7.53 26.45 4.32
C THR A 360 -7.86 26.57 2.83
N ALA A 361 -8.87 27.37 2.48
CA ALA A 361 -9.21 27.62 1.08
C ALA A 361 -8.07 28.37 0.36
N ILE A 362 -7.69 27.90 -0.84
CA ILE A 362 -6.72 28.58 -1.70
C ILE A 362 -7.47 29.67 -2.49
N PRO A 363 -7.09 30.96 -2.39
CA PRO A 363 -7.93 32.04 -2.90
C PRO A 363 -8.15 32.02 -4.43
N GLY A 364 -9.39 31.74 -4.86
CA GLY A 364 -10.08 32.40 -5.99
C GLY A 364 -9.56 32.22 -7.43
N PHE A 365 -8.37 31.68 -7.67
CA PHE A 365 -7.81 31.53 -9.03
C PHE A 365 -7.25 30.14 -9.35
N LEU A 366 -7.16 29.23 -8.37
CA LEU A 366 -6.66 27.88 -8.57
C LEU A 366 -7.83 26.89 -8.71
N SER A 367 -8.23 26.64 -9.95
CA SER A 367 -9.01 25.45 -10.34
C SER A 367 -8.27 24.71 -11.45
N PHE A 368 -8.49 23.41 -11.56
CA PHE A 368 -7.75 22.54 -12.48
C PHE A 368 -8.61 21.34 -12.90
N ASP A 369 -8.30 20.77 -14.06
CA ASP A 369 -8.95 19.56 -14.56
C ASP A 369 -7.99 18.38 -14.43
N VAL A 370 -8.49 17.23 -13.98
CA VAL A 370 -7.77 15.95 -13.97
C VAL A 370 -8.58 14.94 -14.78
N SER A 371 -7.97 14.37 -15.82
CA SER A 371 -8.50 13.17 -16.47
C SER A 371 -7.74 11.94 -15.96
N GLU A 372 -8.35 11.09 -15.13
CA GLU A 372 -7.78 9.79 -14.74
C GLU A 372 -8.35 8.69 -15.64
N ILE A 373 -7.50 8.08 -16.48
CA ILE A 373 -7.87 7.00 -17.40
C ILE A 373 -7.19 5.70 -16.95
N HIS A 374 -7.99 4.77 -16.42
CA HIS A 374 -7.56 3.46 -15.94
C HIS A 374 -7.83 2.43 -17.04
N THR A 375 -6.88 1.53 -17.30
CA THR A 375 -7.05 0.47 -18.32
C THR A 375 -6.51 -0.84 -17.82
N GLN A 376 -7.25 -1.93 -18.03
CA GLN A 376 -6.87 -3.26 -17.54
C GLN A 376 -7.21 -4.34 -18.56
N THR A 377 -6.21 -5.01 -19.12
CA THR A 377 -6.42 -6.16 -20.01
C THR A 377 -6.82 -7.41 -19.22
N ARG A 378 -7.47 -8.39 -19.88
CA ARG A 378 -7.79 -9.70 -19.28
C ARG A 378 -6.55 -10.42 -18.72
N ALA A 379 -5.40 -10.28 -19.39
CA ALA A 379 -4.13 -10.82 -18.90
C ALA A 379 -3.62 -10.12 -17.62
N GLN A 380 -3.88 -8.81 -17.46
CA GLN A 380 -3.56 -8.06 -16.23
C GLN A 380 -4.54 -8.40 -15.09
N GLN A 381 -5.84 -8.50 -15.39
CA GLN A 381 -6.86 -8.96 -14.44
C GLN A 381 -6.50 -10.33 -13.86
N ALA A 382 -6.17 -11.30 -14.73
CA ALA A 382 -5.69 -12.61 -14.30
C ALA A 382 -4.43 -12.46 -13.43
N ALA A 383 -3.39 -11.78 -13.90
CA ALA A 383 -2.11 -11.66 -13.20
C ALA A 383 -2.11 -10.74 -11.93
N ASN A 384 -3.29 -10.42 -11.36
CA ASN A 384 -3.47 -9.53 -10.22
C ASN A 384 -2.74 -8.18 -10.41
N ASN A 385 -2.86 -7.60 -11.60
CA ASN A 385 -2.25 -6.34 -12.00
C ASN A 385 -3.36 -5.33 -12.33
N THR A 386 -3.38 -4.20 -11.62
CA THR A 386 -4.37 -3.11 -11.79
C THR A 386 -4.32 -2.43 -13.16
N GLY A 387 -3.20 -2.57 -13.87
CA GLY A 387 -2.95 -1.91 -15.15
C GLY A 387 -2.49 -0.46 -14.99
N PRO A 388 -2.16 0.23 -16.11
CA PRO A 388 -1.77 1.62 -16.06
C PRO A 388 -2.99 2.52 -15.82
N MET A 389 -2.82 3.45 -14.88
CA MET A 389 -3.64 4.66 -14.78
C MET A 389 -2.85 5.84 -15.34
N VAL A 390 -3.45 6.53 -16.31
CA VAL A 390 -2.90 7.73 -16.94
C VAL A 390 -3.69 8.93 -16.42
N SER A 391 -3.03 9.77 -15.62
CA SER A 391 -3.57 11.02 -15.11
C SER A 391 -3.11 12.19 -15.99
N LEU A 392 -4.06 13.02 -16.45
CA LEU A 392 -3.82 14.19 -17.30
C LEU A 392 -4.27 15.45 -16.56
N ILE A 393 -3.32 16.24 -16.05
CA ILE A 393 -3.59 17.44 -15.26
C ILE A 393 -3.48 18.70 -16.14
N LYS A 394 -4.48 19.59 -16.07
CA LYS A 394 -4.56 20.88 -16.79
C LYS A 394 -5.00 21.99 -15.85
N GLY A 395 -4.64 23.24 -16.14
CA GLY A 395 -5.02 24.40 -15.32
C GLY A 395 -4.07 24.71 -14.16
N LEU A 396 -3.14 23.80 -13.83
CA LEU A 396 -2.02 24.11 -12.95
C LEU A 396 -1.13 25.24 -13.54
N PRO A 397 -0.62 26.16 -12.71
CA PRO A 397 0.42 27.11 -13.12
C PRO A 397 1.72 26.42 -13.57
N ASP A 398 2.47 27.05 -14.48
CA ASP A 398 3.70 26.51 -15.09
C ASP A 398 4.82 26.07 -14.11
N PHE A 399 4.77 26.53 -12.85
CA PHE A 399 5.73 26.14 -11.81
C PHE A 399 5.37 24.82 -11.10
N ALA A 400 4.15 24.31 -11.29
CA ALA A 400 3.67 23.05 -10.73
C ALA A 400 3.66 21.95 -11.82
N PRO A 401 3.75 20.66 -11.47
CA PRO A 401 3.85 19.58 -12.47
C PRO A 401 2.51 19.28 -13.18
N GLY A 402 2.12 20.12 -14.13
CA GLY A 402 1.01 19.83 -15.06
C GLY A 402 1.38 18.81 -16.14
N GLY A 403 0.37 18.29 -16.85
CA GLY A 403 0.55 17.39 -17.99
C GLY A 403 0.22 15.92 -17.70
N CYS A 404 0.84 15.01 -18.46
CA CYS A 404 0.54 13.59 -18.44
C CYS A 404 1.47 12.80 -17.52
N THR A 405 0.90 12.01 -16.61
CA THR A 405 1.62 11.09 -15.70
C THR A 405 1.01 9.70 -15.81
N CYS A 406 1.83 8.66 -15.82
CA CYS A 406 1.38 7.26 -15.76
C CYS A 406 1.95 6.56 -14.53
N VAL A 407 1.08 5.88 -13.79
CA VAL A 407 1.40 5.06 -12.61
C VAL A 407 0.63 3.75 -12.65
N ALA A 408 0.95 2.82 -11.75
CA ALA A 408 0.00 1.79 -11.35
C ALA A 408 -0.89 2.38 -10.26
N ASP A 409 -2.20 2.36 -10.51
CA ASP A 409 -3.22 2.66 -9.50
C ASP A 409 -3.31 1.47 -8.51
N PRO A 410 -3.44 1.68 -7.19
CA PRO A 410 -3.71 0.59 -6.24
C PRO A 410 -5.05 -0.13 -6.47
N VAL A 411 -6.06 0.53 -7.05
CA VAL A 411 -7.42 -0.04 -7.17
C VAL A 411 -7.66 -0.70 -8.53
N GLY A 412 -7.24 -0.08 -9.62
CA GLY A 412 -7.43 -0.58 -10.98
C GLY A 412 -8.85 -0.32 -11.51
N VAL A 413 -9.29 -1.12 -12.48
CA VAL A 413 -10.68 -1.05 -12.97
C VAL A 413 -11.55 -2.03 -12.18
N PRO A 414 -12.54 -1.58 -11.38
CA PRO A 414 -13.30 -2.47 -10.51
C PRO A 414 -14.28 -3.37 -11.28
N ASP A 415 -14.35 -4.66 -10.94
CA ASP A 415 -15.41 -5.60 -11.40
C ASP A 415 -16.72 -5.33 -10.65
N THR A 416 -17.32 -4.16 -10.88
CA THR A 416 -18.57 -3.71 -10.23
C THR A 416 -19.80 -4.57 -10.55
N ILE A 417 -19.64 -5.53 -11.46
CA ILE A 417 -20.64 -6.43 -12.02
C ILE A 417 -20.36 -7.91 -11.69
N HIS A 418 -19.30 -8.21 -10.93
CA HIS A 418 -18.89 -9.56 -10.50
C HIS A 418 -18.75 -10.57 -11.66
N SER A 419 -18.45 -10.07 -12.85
CA SER A 419 -18.74 -10.71 -14.13
C SER A 419 -17.77 -11.83 -14.52
N ARG A 420 -16.57 -11.84 -13.92
CA ARG A 420 -15.48 -12.76 -14.29
C ARG A 420 -15.10 -13.71 -13.18
N THR A 421 -15.55 -13.44 -11.97
CA THR A 421 -14.99 -14.03 -10.76
C THR A 421 -16.08 -14.44 -9.76
N PRO A 422 -16.93 -15.44 -10.09
CA PRO A 422 -17.86 -16.03 -9.13
C PRO A 422 -17.10 -16.65 -7.95
N GLY A 423 -17.59 -16.44 -6.72
CA GLY A 423 -16.95 -17.01 -5.52
C GLY A 423 -15.61 -16.36 -5.13
N ILE A 424 -15.23 -15.22 -5.72
CA ILE A 424 -14.07 -14.43 -5.26
C ILE A 424 -14.37 -13.56 -4.03
N ILE A 425 -15.61 -13.56 -3.56
CA ILE A 425 -16.02 -12.78 -2.39
C ILE A 425 -16.10 -13.70 -1.17
N PRO A 426 -15.19 -13.59 -0.17
CA PRO A 426 -15.48 -14.04 1.18
C PRO A 426 -16.65 -13.25 1.79
N GLU A 427 -17.39 -13.84 2.73
CA GLU A 427 -18.67 -13.35 3.29
C GLU A 427 -18.61 -11.95 3.97
N ASP A 428 -17.41 -11.39 4.13
CA ASP A 428 -17.12 -10.03 4.61
C ASP A 428 -16.99 -8.96 3.51
N SER A 429 -16.96 -9.38 2.24
CA SER A 429 -16.81 -8.54 1.05
C SER A 429 -17.96 -8.68 0.02
N GLU A 430 -19.10 -9.25 0.42
CA GLU A 430 -20.35 -9.07 -0.33
C GLU A 430 -20.81 -7.61 -0.22
N MET A 431 -21.64 -7.15 -1.16
CA MET A 431 -22.35 -5.89 -1.01
C MET A 431 -23.33 -6.01 0.16
N ARG A 432 -22.94 -5.49 1.32
CA ARG A 432 -23.72 -5.53 2.56
C ARG A 432 -24.71 -4.38 2.56
N PHE A 433 -26.00 -4.70 2.57
CA PHE A 433 -27.06 -3.72 2.79
C PHE A 433 -26.94 -3.17 4.22
N LEU A 434 -26.63 -1.88 4.37
CA LEU A 434 -26.53 -1.21 5.67
C LEU A 434 -27.87 -0.65 6.15
N GLY A 435 -28.81 -0.40 5.23
CA GLY A 435 -30.16 0.06 5.55
C GLY A 435 -30.75 0.97 4.47
N ARG A 436 -31.97 1.45 4.71
CA ARG A 436 -32.64 2.49 3.91
C ARG A 436 -32.56 3.82 4.67
N ILE A 437 -32.15 4.87 3.97
CA ILE A 437 -31.93 6.20 4.55
C ILE A 437 -32.54 7.31 3.70
N ASN A 438 -32.95 8.38 4.38
CA ASN A 438 -33.08 9.70 3.77
C ASN A 438 -31.70 10.37 3.81
N LEU A 439 -31.09 10.60 2.65
CA LEU A 439 -29.77 11.24 2.53
C LEU A 439 -29.91 12.60 1.85
N THR A 440 -29.52 13.67 2.54
CA THR A 440 -29.50 15.03 2.00
C THR A 440 -28.18 15.29 1.28
N LEU A 441 -28.22 15.45 -0.04
CA LEU A 441 -27.07 15.66 -0.92
C LEU A 441 -26.58 17.11 -0.84
N ALA A 442 -26.01 17.50 0.31
CA ALA A 442 -25.62 18.87 0.63
C ALA A 442 -24.38 19.35 -0.15
N GLU A 443 -23.64 18.44 -0.77
CA GLU A 443 -22.61 18.78 -1.77
C GLU A 443 -23.22 19.26 -3.10
N ALA A 444 -24.43 18.79 -3.44
CA ALA A 444 -25.08 18.99 -4.73
C ALA A 444 -26.14 20.10 -4.72
N ASP A 445 -27.41 19.73 -4.85
CA ASP A 445 -28.58 20.60 -4.89
C ASP A 445 -29.26 20.76 -3.52
N GLY A 446 -28.77 20.08 -2.48
CA GLY A 446 -29.41 20.02 -1.16
C GLY A 446 -30.70 19.19 -1.14
N SER A 447 -31.00 18.42 -2.20
CA SER A 447 -32.14 17.51 -2.21
C SER A 447 -31.95 16.37 -1.22
N THR A 448 -33.05 15.92 -0.60
CA THR A 448 -33.05 14.70 0.22
C THR A 448 -33.61 13.56 -0.61
N VAL A 449 -32.83 12.50 -0.79
CA VAL A 449 -33.18 11.31 -1.57
C VAL A 449 -33.39 10.11 -0.64
N LEU A 450 -34.39 9.29 -0.95
CA LEU A 450 -34.61 8.00 -0.29
C LEU A 450 -33.79 6.93 -1.00
N VAL A 451 -32.72 6.47 -0.34
CA VAL A 451 -31.76 5.54 -0.93
C VAL A 451 -31.58 4.27 -0.09
N ASP A 452 -31.38 3.14 -0.78
CA ASP A 452 -30.86 1.91 -0.21
C ASP A 452 -29.33 1.99 -0.19
N HIS A 453 -28.76 1.95 1.01
CA HIS A 453 -27.33 2.07 1.25
C HIS A 453 -26.69 0.67 1.30
N TRP A 454 -25.73 0.45 0.41
CA TRP A 454 -24.90 -0.74 0.33
C TRP A 454 -23.44 -0.39 0.56
N ALA A 455 -22.71 -1.23 1.28
CA ALA A 455 -21.27 -1.06 1.50
C ALA A 455 -20.50 -2.35 1.21
N ASN A 456 -19.27 -2.16 0.72
CA ASN A 456 -18.23 -3.18 0.58
C ASN A 456 -16.89 -2.55 1.02
N TRP A 457 -15.82 -3.34 1.09
CA TRP A 457 -14.50 -3.08 1.68
C TRP A 457 -13.98 -1.63 1.66
N PHE A 458 -14.19 -0.84 0.60
CA PHE A 458 -13.85 0.59 0.55
C PHE A 458 -14.83 1.45 -0.29
N PHE A 459 -16.05 0.94 -0.53
CA PHE A 459 -17.07 1.58 -1.35
C PHE A 459 -18.43 1.59 -0.66
N HIS A 460 -19.08 2.75 -0.66
CA HIS A 460 -20.47 2.96 -0.26
C HIS A 460 -21.26 3.39 -1.49
N ILE A 461 -22.42 2.76 -1.69
CA ILE A 461 -23.21 2.82 -2.92
C ILE A 461 -24.65 3.10 -2.52
N PHE A 462 -25.22 4.17 -3.08
CA PHE A 462 -26.54 4.67 -2.71
C PHE A 462 -27.48 4.50 -3.91
N MET A 463 -28.39 3.54 -3.82
CA MET A 463 -29.36 3.22 -4.88
C MET A 463 -30.68 3.93 -4.61
N ASP A 464 -31.18 4.75 -5.55
CA ASP A 464 -32.48 5.40 -5.39
C ASP A 464 -33.62 4.37 -5.27
N VAL A 465 -34.48 4.57 -4.26
CA VAL A 465 -35.68 3.75 -4.01
C VAL A 465 -36.89 4.27 -4.82
N ASP A 466 -36.85 5.53 -5.26
CA ASP A 466 -37.88 6.08 -6.13
C ASP A 466 -37.79 5.52 -7.56
N LYS A 467 -38.85 4.83 -7.97
CA LYS A 467 -39.02 4.22 -9.29
C LYS A 467 -39.23 5.25 -10.40
N SER A 468 -39.38 6.54 -10.09
CA SER A 468 -39.49 7.61 -11.07
C SER A 468 -38.14 8.00 -11.71
N VAL A 469 -37.01 7.74 -11.03
CA VAL A 469 -35.70 8.21 -11.53
C VAL A 469 -35.21 7.34 -12.70
N PRO A 470 -34.65 7.92 -13.79
CA PRO A 470 -34.30 7.17 -15.00
C PRO A 470 -33.26 6.03 -14.84
N HIS A 471 -32.51 6.05 -13.74
CA HIS A 471 -31.46 5.08 -13.40
C HIS A 471 -31.84 4.11 -12.27
N TYR A 472 -33.09 4.12 -11.78
CA TYR A 472 -33.60 3.23 -10.73
C TYR A 472 -33.20 1.78 -10.99
N GLY A 473 -32.57 1.13 -9.99
CA GLY A 473 -32.14 -0.27 -10.06
C GLY A 473 -31.09 -0.59 -11.14
N ARG A 474 -30.46 0.42 -11.77
CA ARG A 474 -29.49 0.25 -12.86
C ARG A 474 -28.13 0.88 -12.58
N ALA A 475 -28.10 1.95 -11.80
CA ALA A 475 -26.90 2.67 -11.38
C ALA A 475 -27.17 3.46 -10.08
N PRO A 476 -26.13 3.86 -9.32
CA PRO A 476 -26.31 4.61 -8.09
C PRO A 476 -26.61 6.10 -8.29
N ARG A 477 -27.17 6.73 -7.26
CA ARG A 477 -27.29 8.19 -7.09
C ARG A 477 -25.96 8.82 -6.67
N ARG A 478 -25.23 8.12 -5.80
CA ARG A 478 -23.97 8.55 -5.17
C ARG A 478 -23.05 7.35 -4.95
N ILE A 479 -21.74 7.61 -4.97
CA ILE A 479 -20.71 6.73 -4.43
C ILE A 479 -19.93 7.53 -3.38
N ALA A 480 -19.53 6.88 -2.28
CA ALA A 480 -18.48 7.37 -1.39
C ALA A 480 -17.39 6.30 -1.23
N SER A 481 -16.13 6.71 -1.08
CA SER A 481 -14.98 5.80 -1.04
C SER A 481 -13.79 6.36 -0.27
N ALA A 482 -13.05 5.46 0.40
CA ALA A 482 -11.79 5.78 1.08
C ALA A 482 -10.69 6.34 0.15
N TYR A 483 -10.76 6.02 -1.15
CA TYR A 483 -9.69 6.30 -2.12
C TYR A 483 -10.08 7.32 -3.20
N ALA A 484 -11.37 7.61 -3.37
CA ALA A 484 -11.92 8.45 -4.45
C ALA A 484 -13.02 9.43 -3.98
N GLY A 485 -13.12 9.65 -2.67
CA GLY A 485 -14.00 10.64 -2.07
C GLY A 485 -15.50 10.39 -2.25
N THR A 486 -16.28 11.47 -2.34
CA THR A 486 -17.69 11.40 -2.77
C THR A 486 -17.82 11.79 -4.23
N ALA A 487 -18.69 11.09 -4.94
CA ALA A 487 -19.27 11.52 -6.21
C ALA A 487 -20.80 11.39 -6.18
N THR A 488 -21.52 12.46 -6.51
CA THR A 488 -22.97 12.46 -6.75
C THR A 488 -23.23 12.57 -8.26
N TYR A 489 -24.14 11.74 -8.76
CA TYR A 489 -24.32 11.49 -10.19
C TYR A 489 -25.69 11.92 -10.74
N ALA A 490 -25.71 12.30 -12.01
CA ALA A 490 -26.91 12.56 -12.80
C ALA A 490 -26.69 12.25 -14.29
N ASN A 491 -27.77 12.32 -15.09
CA ASN A 491 -27.71 12.26 -16.56
C ASN A 491 -27.05 10.97 -17.12
N TRP A 492 -27.32 9.81 -16.49
CA TRP A 492 -26.81 8.50 -16.90
C TRP A 492 -27.16 8.15 -18.37
N VAL A 493 -26.14 7.91 -19.18
CA VAL A 493 -26.22 7.41 -20.57
C VAL A 493 -25.68 5.99 -20.60
N PHE A 494 -26.58 5.01 -20.69
CA PHE A 494 -26.27 3.57 -20.62
C PHE A 494 -25.86 2.98 -21.99
N ALA A 495 -24.73 3.42 -22.53
CA ALA A 495 -24.15 2.93 -23.78
C ALA A 495 -22.61 3.03 -23.75
N ASP A 496 -21.93 2.41 -24.73
CA ASP A 496 -20.48 2.58 -24.91
C ASP A 496 -20.12 4.06 -25.14
N PRO A 497 -19.31 4.68 -24.26
CA PRO A 497 -18.87 6.07 -24.43
C PRO A 497 -18.24 6.37 -25.80
N ALA A 498 -17.59 5.38 -26.42
CA ALA A 498 -16.93 5.54 -27.71
C ALA A 498 -17.90 5.79 -28.89
N ILE A 499 -19.21 5.53 -28.71
CA ILE A 499 -20.25 5.83 -29.73
C ILE A 499 -20.55 7.34 -29.76
N ALA A 500 -20.60 7.99 -28.60
CA ALA A 500 -20.85 9.43 -28.49
C ALA A 500 -19.56 10.25 -28.67
N ASP A 501 -18.43 9.71 -28.23
CA ASP A 501 -17.11 10.34 -28.34
C ASP A 501 -16.04 9.28 -28.67
N PRO A 502 -15.72 9.07 -29.96
CA PRO A 502 -14.66 8.15 -30.38
C PRO A 502 -13.25 8.48 -29.85
N THR A 503 -13.06 9.66 -29.23
CA THR A 503 -11.79 10.08 -28.62
C THR A 503 -11.75 9.89 -27.10
N VAL A 504 -12.84 9.46 -26.46
CA VAL A 504 -12.98 9.44 -24.99
C VAL A 504 -11.82 8.73 -24.27
N TRP A 505 -11.25 7.68 -24.86
CA TRP A 505 -10.17 6.91 -24.24
C TRP A 505 -8.73 7.42 -24.51
N ASN A 506 -8.54 8.39 -25.42
CA ASN A 506 -7.22 8.97 -25.73
C ASN A 506 -7.16 10.52 -25.75
N ARG A 507 -8.31 11.20 -25.65
CA ARG A 507 -8.42 12.67 -25.59
C ARG A 507 -7.59 13.25 -24.45
N GLY A 508 -6.67 14.13 -24.81
CA GLY A 508 -5.80 14.86 -23.87
C GLY A 508 -4.44 14.21 -23.62
N ILE A 509 -4.22 12.97 -24.07
CA ILE A 509 -2.87 12.38 -24.10
C ILE A 509 -2.01 13.20 -25.07
N PRO A 510 -0.77 13.59 -24.72
CA PRO A 510 0.03 14.47 -25.57
C PRO A 510 0.29 13.92 -26.98
N THR A 511 0.36 14.84 -27.96
CA THR A 511 0.76 14.56 -29.36
C THR A 511 2.26 14.69 -29.59
N HIS A 512 3.01 15.23 -28.62
CA HIS A 512 4.44 15.50 -28.70
C HIS A 512 5.13 15.12 -27.39
N PRO A 513 6.41 14.68 -27.42
CA PRO A 513 7.19 14.45 -26.20
C PRO A 513 7.44 15.72 -25.39
N MET A 514 7.59 15.54 -24.08
CA MET A 514 8.09 16.55 -23.14
C MET A 514 9.49 17.00 -23.56
N LYS A 515 9.69 18.33 -23.67
CA LYS A 515 10.95 18.93 -24.12
C LYS A 515 12.01 19.07 -23.02
N VAL A 516 11.59 19.01 -21.76
CA VAL A 516 12.39 19.25 -20.55
C VAL A 516 11.91 18.34 -19.41
N GLY A 517 12.68 18.27 -18.33
CA GLY A 517 12.37 17.43 -17.16
C GLY A 517 13.04 16.06 -17.18
N PRO A 518 12.85 15.23 -16.13
CA PRO A 518 13.56 13.95 -15.97
C PRO A 518 13.14 12.89 -17.00
N ASP A 519 11.93 13.00 -17.55
CA ASP A 519 11.38 12.13 -18.60
C ASP A 519 11.38 12.82 -19.98
N ALA A 520 12.29 13.78 -20.23
CA ALA A 520 12.39 14.46 -21.53
C ALA A 520 12.52 13.44 -22.69
N GLY A 521 11.77 13.65 -23.77
CA GLY A 521 11.63 12.67 -24.86
C GLY A 521 10.57 11.58 -24.63
N LYS A 522 9.89 11.55 -23.47
CA LYS A 522 8.65 10.80 -23.24
C LYS A 522 7.42 11.69 -23.40
N PHE A 523 6.28 11.10 -23.70
CA PHE A 523 4.99 11.79 -23.83
C PHE A 523 4.29 11.98 -22.48
N CYS A 524 4.55 11.08 -21.52
CA CYS A 524 4.01 11.11 -20.16
C CYS A 524 5.12 10.74 -19.17
N MET A 525 5.08 11.30 -17.95
CA MET A 525 6.01 10.96 -16.89
C MET A 525 5.77 9.53 -16.38
N ASN A 526 6.85 8.83 -16.00
CA ASN A 526 6.81 7.49 -15.41
C ASN A 526 7.62 7.48 -14.09
N PRO A 527 7.17 8.21 -13.04
CA PRO A 527 7.96 8.44 -11.83
C PRO A 527 8.35 7.14 -11.11
N THR A 528 7.48 6.12 -11.20
CA THR A 528 7.66 4.78 -10.64
C THR A 528 8.41 3.80 -11.56
N LYS A 529 8.81 4.22 -12.78
CA LYS A 529 9.55 3.45 -13.79
C LYS A 529 8.92 2.09 -14.15
N ILE A 530 7.59 2.03 -14.16
CA ILE A 530 6.84 0.78 -14.38
C ILE A 530 6.81 0.47 -15.89
N PRO A 531 7.08 -0.78 -16.34
CA PRO A 531 7.16 -1.11 -17.76
C PRO A 531 5.95 -0.71 -18.62
N MET A 532 4.73 -0.88 -18.10
CA MET A 532 3.49 -0.54 -18.82
C MET A 532 3.30 0.98 -19.05
N CYS A 533 4.03 1.83 -18.33
CA CYS A 533 4.01 3.28 -18.50
C CYS A 533 5.13 3.82 -19.41
N ASN A 534 6.01 2.98 -19.96
CA ASN A 534 7.19 3.42 -20.73
C ASN A 534 6.89 4.05 -22.10
N ASN A 535 5.66 3.90 -22.61
CA ASN A 535 5.26 4.24 -23.98
C ASN A 535 3.76 4.63 -24.07
N ILE A 536 3.29 5.54 -23.21
CA ILE A 536 1.92 6.09 -23.29
C ILE A 536 1.86 7.18 -24.36
N THR A 537 1.10 6.96 -25.43
CA THR A 537 0.86 7.93 -26.53
C THR A 537 -0.55 7.70 -27.11
N GLN A 538 -1.07 8.64 -27.91
CA GLN A 538 -2.39 8.48 -28.56
C GLN A 538 -2.52 7.26 -29.50
N THR A 539 -1.40 6.66 -29.95
CA THR A 539 -1.40 5.47 -30.83
C THR A 539 -1.09 4.16 -30.09
N THR A 540 -0.71 4.24 -28.81
CA THR A 540 -0.30 3.10 -27.97
C THR A 540 -1.12 2.96 -26.70
N PHE A 541 -2.00 3.93 -26.40
CA PHE A 541 -2.94 3.92 -25.28
C PHE A 541 -4.37 4.26 -25.77
N PRO A 542 -5.41 3.53 -25.32
CA PRO A 542 -5.36 2.35 -24.47
C PRO A 542 -4.50 1.21 -25.04
N PRO A 543 -3.91 0.36 -24.17
CA PRO A 543 -3.13 -0.78 -24.64
C PRO A 543 -4.03 -1.70 -25.48
N LYS A 544 -3.49 -2.23 -26.59
CA LYS A 544 -4.23 -3.23 -27.38
C LYS A 544 -4.57 -4.44 -26.50
N PRO A 545 -5.75 -5.07 -26.69
CA PRO A 545 -6.09 -6.34 -26.06
C PRO A 545 -4.93 -7.35 -26.14
N ALA A 546 -4.45 -7.77 -24.98
CA ALA A 546 -3.41 -8.78 -24.87
C ALA A 546 -4.08 -10.16 -24.89
N ALA A 547 -3.77 -10.98 -25.89
CA ALA A 547 -4.23 -12.36 -25.94
C ALA A 547 -3.80 -13.11 -24.66
N LEU A 548 -4.70 -13.92 -24.12
CA LEU A 548 -4.44 -14.74 -22.92
C LEU A 548 -3.24 -15.67 -23.15
N LEU A 549 -2.11 -15.32 -22.53
CA LEU A 549 -1.17 -16.34 -22.07
C LEU A 549 -1.83 -17.02 -20.88
N LEU A 550 -2.32 -18.24 -21.08
CA LEU A 550 -2.92 -19.08 -20.04
C LEU A 550 -1.87 -19.40 -18.98
N GLN A 551 -1.85 -18.59 -17.93
CA GLN A 551 -1.08 -18.81 -16.72
C GLN A 551 -1.99 -18.59 -15.53
N GLU A 552 -2.32 -19.69 -14.85
CA GLU A 552 -3.16 -19.67 -13.65
C GLU A 552 -2.53 -18.81 -12.56
N SER A 553 -3.38 -18.05 -11.88
CA SER A 553 -2.99 -16.93 -11.02
C SER A 553 -3.92 -16.86 -9.82
N LEU A 554 -3.39 -16.35 -8.70
CA LEU A 554 -4.13 -16.34 -7.44
C LEU A 554 -5.29 -15.32 -7.48
N PRO A 555 -6.49 -15.69 -7.00
CA PRO A 555 -7.67 -14.84 -7.05
C PRO A 555 -7.54 -13.54 -6.22
N TRP A 556 -8.13 -12.47 -6.76
CA TRP A 556 -7.98 -11.07 -6.32
C TRP A 556 -8.19 -10.80 -4.82
N HIS A 557 -9.07 -11.56 -4.16
CA HIS A 557 -9.34 -11.41 -2.73
C HIS A 557 -8.21 -11.92 -1.83
N LEU A 558 -7.40 -12.87 -2.29
CA LEU A 558 -6.32 -13.44 -1.48
C LEU A 558 -5.22 -12.39 -1.26
N VAL A 559 -4.85 -11.66 -2.31
CA VAL A 559 -3.90 -10.54 -2.24
C VAL A 559 -4.43 -9.38 -1.36
N HIS A 560 -5.74 -9.15 -1.32
CA HIS A 560 -6.35 -8.09 -0.51
C HIS A 560 -6.65 -8.47 0.94
N LYS A 561 -7.02 -9.73 1.21
CA LYS A 561 -7.15 -10.24 2.58
C LYS A 561 -5.81 -10.15 3.32
N ALA A 562 -4.71 -10.38 2.61
CA ALA A 562 -3.34 -10.18 3.12
C ALA A 562 -2.89 -8.71 3.30
N MET A 563 -3.74 -7.73 2.99
CA MET A 563 -3.53 -6.32 3.36
C MET A 563 -4.24 -5.95 4.68
N MET A 564 -5.01 -6.86 5.26
CA MET A 564 -5.69 -6.66 6.54
C MET A 564 -5.05 -7.57 7.60
N PRO A 565 -4.82 -7.10 8.84
CA PRO A 565 -4.57 -8.00 9.96
C PRO A 565 -5.82 -8.87 10.18
N THR A 566 -5.66 -10.18 10.07
CA THR A 566 -6.64 -11.15 10.54
C THR A 566 -6.64 -11.16 12.08
N ILE A 567 -7.81 -11.39 12.67
CA ILE A 567 -7.95 -11.66 14.11
C ILE A 567 -8.22 -13.17 14.28
N PRO A 568 -7.51 -13.86 15.19
CA PRO A 568 -7.75 -15.27 15.46
C PRO A 568 -9.21 -15.59 15.82
N VAL A 569 -9.81 -16.54 15.09
CA VAL A 569 -11.20 -17.01 15.30
C VAL A 569 -11.43 -17.50 16.73
N GLU A 570 -10.38 -17.98 17.42
CA GLU A 570 -10.40 -18.43 18.82
C GLU A 570 -10.88 -17.38 19.83
N HIS A 571 -10.92 -16.08 19.47
CA HIS A 571 -11.48 -15.03 20.32
C HIS A 571 -12.99 -14.79 20.11
N VAL A 572 -13.57 -15.25 19.00
CA VAL A 572 -15.00 -15.06 18.70
C VAL A 572 -15.88 -15.87 19.66
N ASP A 573 -15.54 -17.13 19.90
CA ASP A 573 -16.25 -17.98 20.87
C ASP A 573 -16.12 -17.47 22.32
N GLN A 574 -14.97 -16.87 22.65
CA GLN A 574 -14.75 -16.28 23.98
C GLN A 574 -15.61 -15.01 24.16
N LEU A 575 -15.71 -14.16 23.14
CA LEU A 575 -16.58 -12.98 23.14
C LEU A 575 -18.07 -13.37 23.16
N ALA A 576 -18.48 -14.40 22.41
CA ALA A 576 -19.85 -14.94 22.46
C ALA A 576 -20.18 -15.51 23.85
N THR A 577 -19.25 -16.25 24.46
CA THR A 577 -19.39 -16.80 25.81
C THR A 577 -19.46 -15.69 26.88
N ALA A 578 -18.65 -14.63 26.74
CA ALA A 578 -18.70 -13.46 27.61
C ALA A 578 -20.03 -12.70 27.48
N ALA A 579 -20.51 -12.49 26.24
CA ALA A 579 -21.80 -11.85 25.99
C ALA A 579 -22.99 -12.68 26.50
N ALA A 580 -22.90 -14.01 26.47
CA ALA A 580 -23.89 -14.89 27.10
C ALA A 580 -23.86 -14.79 28.64
N LYS A 581 -22.66 -14.78 29.25
CA LYS A 581 -22.49 -14.57 30.70
C LYS A 581 -22.89 -13.18 31.19
N ALA A 582 -22.90 -12.17 30.33
CA ALA A 582 -23.39 -10.82 30.64
C ALA A 582 -24.92 -10.66 30.43
N ARG A 583 -25.62 -11.73 30.04
CA ARG A 583 -27.08 -11.80 29.89
C ARG A 583 -27.76 -12.77 30.89
N GLN A 584 -26.98 -13.32 31.82
CA GLN A 584 -27.44 -14.08 33.00
C GLN A 584 -27.20 -13.25 34.27
#